data_AF-A0A1Q8RH70-F1
#
_entry.id   AF-A0A1Q8RH70-F1
#
_cell.length_a   1.000
_cell.length_b   1.000
_cell.length_c   1.000
_cell.angle_alpha   90.00
_cell.angle_beta   90.00
_cell.angle_gamma   90.00
#
_symmetry.space_group_name_H-M   'P 1'
#
loop_
_entity.id
_entity.type
_entity.pdbx_description
1 polymer ?
#
loop_
_entity_poly.entity_id
_entity_poly.type
_entity_poly.pdbx_seq_one_letter_code
_entity_poly.pdbx_strand_id
1 'polypeptide(L)'
;MTPTYQGKNGKPASTYFISFKGVEKPNIRQNQNIMAVLAIKFETPDGFAVASTINDVKLRELLVQEYQLKLKNVIVTFRQLV
;
A
#
# COMPACT_ATOMS: atom_id res chain seq x y z
N MET A 1 -10.39 20.17 -3.96
CA MET A 1 -10.98 18.86 -4.30
C MET A 1 -9.85 17.86 -4.53
N THR A 2 -9.76 16.81 -3.73
CA THR A 2 -8.77 15.73 -3.88
C THR A 2 -9.17 14.87 -5.08
N PRO A 3 -8.31 14.63 -6.09
CA PRO A 3 -8.64 13.76 -7.20
C PRO A 3 -8.77 12.33 -6.66
N THR A 4 -10.01 11.87 -6.56
CA THR A 4 -10.34 10.52 -6.10
C THR A 4 -10.18 9.58 -7.27
N TYR A 5 -9.14 8.75 -7.25
CA TYR A 5 -8.94 7.73 -8.27
C TYR A 5 -10.02 6.65 -8.04
N GLN A 6 -10.92 6.44 -8.99
CA GLN A 6 -11.96 5.41 -8.82
C GLN A 6 -11.29 4.03 -8.94
N GLY A 7 -11.24 3.28 -7.82
CA GLY A 7 -10.75 1.91 -7.80
C GLY A 7 -11.72 0.95 -8.51
N LYS A 8 -11.29 -0.31 -8.71
CA LYS A 8 -11.96 -1.35 -9.53
C LYS A 8 -13.46 -1.60 -9.26
N ASN A 9 -14.06 -1.06 -8.20
CA ASN A 9 -15.46 -1.25 -7.82
C ASN A 9 -16.22 0.07 -7.54
N GLY A 10 -15.80 1.20 -8.12
CA GLY A 10 -16.45 2.51 -7.88
C GLY A 10 -16.18 3.11 -6.48
N LYS A 11 -15.36 2.45 -5.67
CA LYS A 11 -14.87 3.00 -4.40
C LYS A 11 -13.70 3.94 -4.65
N PRO A 12 -13.64 5.11 -3.99
CA PRO A 12 -12.47 5.98 -4.07
C PRO A 12 -11.25 5.23 -3.55
N ALA A 13 -10.24 5.10 -4.41
CA ALA A 13 -8.95 4.55 -4.09
C ALA A 13 -7.91 5.67 -4.09
N SER A 14 -7.07 5.68 -3.07
CA SER A 14 -5.96 6.61 -2.94
C SER A 14 -4.67 5.94 -3.38
N THR A 15 -3.79 6.70 -4.01
CA THR A 15 -2.47 6.19 -4.40
C THR A 15 -1.51 6.34 -3.22
N TYR A 16 -0.93 5.22 -2.80
CA TYR A 16 0.05 5.17 -1.73
C TYR A 16 1.36 4.56 -2.23
N PHE A 17 2.45 4.96 -1.60
CA PHE A 17 3.77 4.39 -1.80
C PHE A 17 4.18 3.68 -0.53
N ILE A 18 4.37 2.37 -0.64
CA ILE A 18 4.87 1.50 0.41
C ILE A 18 6.37 1.36 0.21
N SER A 19 7.15 1.56 1.26
CA SER A 19 8.58 1.33 1.29
C SER A 19 8.96 0.52 2.52
N PHE A 20 9.81 -0.48 2.32
CA PHE A 20 10.31 -1.35 3.37
C PHE A 20 11.75 -0.98 3.70
N LYS A 21 12.03 -0.69 4.98
CA LYS A 21 13.36 -0.26 5.43
C LYS A 21 13.93 -1.22 6.46
N GLY A 22 15.15 -1.68 6.23
CA GLY A 22 15.88 -2.57 7.14
C GLY A 22 15.28 -3.98 7.24
N VAL A 23 14.50 -4.38 6.23
CA VAL A 23 13.93 -5.72 6.07
C VAL A 23 13.95 -6.10 4.59
N GLU A 24 13.92 -7.40 4.32
CA GLU A 24 13.72 -7.90 2.96
C GLU A 24 12.33 -7.51 2.46
N LYS A 25 12.23 -7.06 1.21
CA LYS A 25 10.97 -6.61 0.60
C LYS A 25 10.00 -7.80 0.49
N PRO A 26 8.89 -7.84 1.25
CA PRO A 26 7.95 -8.94 1.16
C PRO A 26 7.19 -8.92 -0.17
N ASN A 27 6.88 -10.10 -0.69
CA ASN A 27 6.07 -10.22 -1.90
C ASN A 27 4.58 -10.06 -1.59
N ILE A 28 4.08 -8.82 -1.69
CA ILE A 28 2.66 -8.50 -1.41
C ILE A 28 1.68 -9.07 -2.43
N ARG A 29 2.13 -9.50 -3.62
CA ARG A 29 1.27 -10.07 -4.67
C ARG A 29 0.69 -11.43 -4.27
N GLN A 30 1.39 -12.17 -3.43
CA GLN A 30 0.97 -13.51 -3.00
C GLN A 30 -0.06 -13.45 -1.86
N ASN A 31 -0.25 -12.28 -1.24
CA ASN A 31 -1.16 -12.13 -0.12
C ASN A 31 -2.54 -11.65 -0.57
N GLN A 32 -3.52 -12.55 -0.55
CA GLN A 32 -4.89 -12.27 -0.95
C GLN A 32 -5.58 -11.24 -0.05
N ASN A 33 -5.28 -11.19 1.25
CA ASN A 33 -5.85 -10.19 2.18
C ASN A 33 -5.42 -8.78 1.77
N ILE A 34 -4.16 -8.63 1.37
CA ILE A 34 -3.65 -7.34 0.89
C ILE A 34 -4.22 -7.01 -0.48
N MET A 35 -4.19 -7.95 -1.43
CA MET A 35 -4.74 -7.75 -2.79
C MET A 35 -6.26 -7.48 -2.80
N ALA A 36 -6.99 -7.84 -1.74
CA ALA A 36 -8.41 -7.52 -1.61
C ALA A 36 -8.67 -6.02 -1.37
N VAL A 37 -7.74 -5.32 -0.72
CA VAL A 37 -7.92 -3.91 -0.32
C VAL A 37 -7.10 -2.95 -1.17
N LEU A 38 -6.07 -3.44 -1.87
CA LEU A 38 -5.23 -2.65 -2.75
C LEU A 38 -4.93 -3.35 -4.09
N ALA A 39 -4.56 -2.54 -5.08
CA ALA A 39 -4.01 -3.00 -6.35
C ALA A 39 -2.62 -2.40 -6.56
N ILE A 40 -1.66 -3.24 -6.95
CA ILE A 40 -0.30 -2.77 -7.27
C ILE A 40 -0.33 -2.06 -8.62
N LYS A 41 0.15 -0.81 -8.65
CA LYS A 41 0.34 -0.05 -9.89
C LYS A 41 1.69 -0.36 -10.51
N PHE A 42 2.76 -0.26 -9.71
CA PHE A 42 4.12 -0.58 -10.13
C PHE A 42 5.00 -0.88 -8.91
N GLU A 43 6.10 -1.60 -9.13
CA GLU A 43 7.08 -1.90 -8.10
C GLU A 43 8.18 -0.84 -8.08
N THR A 44 8.71 -0.57 -6.90
CA THR A 44 9.93 0.23 -6.73
C THR A 44 11.03 -0.67 -6.15
N PRO A 45 12.31 -0.27 -6.23
CA PRO A 45 13.41 -1.03 -5.65
C PRO A 45 13.16 -1.34 -4.17
N ASP A 46 12.68 -0.34 -3.42
CA ASP A 46 12.47 -0.42 -1.98
C ASP A 46 11.02 -0.78 -1.58
N GLY A 47 10.12 -1.05 -2.54
CA GLY A 47 8.72 -1.33 -2.22
C GLY A 47 7.76 -1.29 -3.41
N PHE A 48 6.62 -0.63 -3.25
CA PHE A 48 5.49 -0.69 -4.19
C PHE A 48 4.70 0.62 -4.23
N ALA A 49 4.26 1.02 -5.41
CA ALA A 49 3.19 1.99 -5.58
C ALA A 49 1.86 1.25 -5.76
N VAL A 50 0.88 1.57 -4.91
CA VAL A 50 -0.39 0.87 -4.82
C VAL A 50 -1.56 1.84 -4.88
N ALA A 51 -2.67 1.40 -5.47
CA ALA A 51 -3.98 2.00 -5.27
C ALA A 51 -4.68 1.26 -4.13
N SER A 52 -4.94 1.92 -3.01
CA SER A 52 -5.62 1.30 -1.87
C SER A 52 -6.98 1.94 -1.64
N THR A 53 -7.96 1.11 -1.28
CA THR A 53 -9.29 1.55 -0.84
C THR A 53 -9.34 1.87 0.67
N ILE A 54 -8.29 1.50 1.40
CA ILE A 54 -8.09 1.82 2.81
C ILE A 54 -7.01 2.90 2.98
N ASN A 55 -7.05 3.64 4.10
CA ASN A 55 -6.08 4.69 4.40
C ASN A 55 -4.68 4.14 4.70
N ASP A 56 -3.68 5.03 4.73
CA ASP A 56 -2.27 4.71 4.96
C ASP A 56 -2.03 4.03 6.32
N VAL A 57 -2.71 4.47 7.38
CA VAL A 57 -2.58 3.88 8.73
C VAL A 57 -3.01 2.42 8.72
N LYS A 58 -4.23 2.13 8.24
CA LYS A 58 -4.74 0.74 8.17
C LYS A 58 -3.92 -0.11 7.22
N LEU A 59 -3.47 0.45 6.10
CA LEU A 59 -2.62 -0.26 5.16
C LEU A 59 -1.29 -0.65 5.79
N ARG A 60 -0.68 0.26 6.56
CA ARG A 60 0.55 -0.01 7.30
C ARG A 60 0.35 -1.08 8.36
N GLU A 61 -0.74 -1.01 9.13
CA GLU A 61 -1.08 -2.01 10.14
C GLU A 61 -1.27 -3.40 9.52
N LEU A 62 -2.00 -3.49 8.41
CA LEU A 62 -2.20 -4.75 7.68
C LEU A 62 -0.87 -5.36 7.24
N LEU A 63 0.02 -4.57 6.64
CA LEU A 63 1.36 -5.01 6.22
C LEU A 63 2.21 -5.49 7.40
N VAL A 64 2.13 -4.78 8.53
CA VAL A 64 2.84 -5.14 9.76
C VAL A 64 2.33 -6.46 10.33
N GLN A 65 1.02 -6.67 10.35
CA GLN A 65 0.41 -7.89 10.87
C GLN A 65 0.68 -9.10 9.97
N GLU A 66 0.41 -8.98 8.67
CA GLU A 66 0.52 -10.08 7.70
C GLU A 66 1.96 -10.58 7.54
N TYR A 67 2.95 -9.69 7.65
CA TYR A 67 4.37 -10.03 7.50
C TYR A 67 5.16 -10.03 8.82
N GLN A 68 4.48 -9.90 9.95
CA GLN A 68 5.10 -9.81 11.29
C GLN A 68 6.25 -8.79 11.36
N LEU A 69 6.10 -7.66 10.65
CA LEU A 69 7.11 -6.62 10.56
C LEU A 69 6.98 -5.64 11.72
N LYS A 70 8.03 -4.87 12.00
CA LYS A 70 7.93 -3.74 12.94
C LYS A 70 7.35 -2.54 12.21
N LEU A 71 6.54 -1.72 12.90
CA LEU A 71 6.00 -0.47 12.34
C LEU A 71 7.08 0.40 11.71
N LYS A 72 8.26 0.52 12.34
CA LYS A 72 9.39 1.30 11.82
C LYS A 72 9.97 0.79 10.49
N ASN A 73 9.71 -0.46 10.13
CA ASN A 73 10.20 -1.08 8.91
C ASN A 73 9.27 -0.82 7.72
N VAL A 74 8.03 -0.37 7.96
CA VAL A 74 7.03 -0.12 6.92
C VAL A 74 6.68 1.36 6.89
N ILE A 75 6.96 2.00 5.77
CA ILE A 75 6.65 3.41 5.50
C ILE A 75 5.57 3.45 4.43
N VAL A 76 4.44 4.08 4.73
CA VAL A 76 3.35 4.29 3.78
C VAL A 76 3.18 5.80 3.62
N THR A 77 3.29 6.29 2.39
CA THR A 77 3.12 7.71 2.08
C THR A 77 2.02 7.92 1.06
N PHE A 78 1.16 8.90 1.32
CA PHE A 78 0.17 9.37 0.36
C PHE A 78 0.84 10.40 -0.55
N ARG A 79 0.81 10.18 -1.87
CA ARG A 79 1.27 11.17 -2.84
C ARG A 79 0.12 11.50 -3.77
N GLN A 80 -0.42 12.69 -3.61
CA GLN A 80 -1.33 13.26 -4.58
C GLN A 80 -0.48 13.75 -5.75
N LEU A 81 -0.65 13.16 -6.94
CA LEU A 81 -0.17 13.78 -8.16
C LEU A 81 -1.00 15.06 -8.34
N VAL A 82 -0.36 16.20 -8.12
CA VAL A 82 -0.88 17.55 -8.41
C VAL A 82 -0.61 17.90 -9.86
#